data_AF-A0A0N8PQY6-F1
#
_entry.id   AF-A0A0N8PQY6-F1
#
_cell.length_a   1.000
_cell.length_b   1.000
_cell.length_c   1.000
_cell.angle_alpha   90.00
_cell.angle_beta   90.00
_cell.angle_gamma   90.00
#
_symmetry.space_group_name_H-M   'P 1'
#
loop_
_entity.id
_entity.type
_entity.pdbx_description
1 polymer ?
#
loop_
_entity_poly.entity_id
_entity_poly.type
_entity_poly.pdbx_seq_one_letter_code
_entity_poly.pdbx_strand_id
1 'polypeptide(L)'
;MTSAELYAELAAPEHCFSETNFCVRGPFLRYWQTHGGLAINGYPISNEFTQVLEDGNAYTVQYFERVRMEYHPTNAPPFDVLLGQFGRRLHPADPPAPQMAGATYFPETGHNVRGSFLRYWQRNGGLAQFGYPLSEEFTETLEDGQPYVVQYFERARFEHHPENPAPFDVLLGLFGRRILGGG
;
A
#
# COMPACT_ATOMS: atom_id res chain seq x y z
N MET A 1 -13.02 -10.61 -40.86
CA MET A 1 -12.35 -10.23 -39.62
C MET A 1 -11.19 -9.33 -39.99
N THR A 2 -11.30 -8.06 -39.63
CA THR A 2 -10.30 -7.03 -39.95
C THR A 2 -9.11 -7.15 -38.99
N SER A 3 -7.95 -6.65 -39.39
CA SER A 3 -6.76 -6.66 -38.53
C SER A 3 -7.02 -5.97 -37.19
N ALA A 4 -7.90 -4.94 -37.16
CA ALA A 4 -8.30 -4.23 -35.95
C ALA A 4 -9.08 -5.11 -34.94
N GLU A 5 -9.90 -6.04 -35.41
CA GLU A 5 -10.62 -6.99 -34.55
C GLU A 5 -9.67 -8.03 -33.95
N LEU A 6 -8.62 -8.42 -34.69
CA LEU A 6 -7.59 -9.34 -34.22
C LEU A 6 -6.61 -8.70 -33.21
N TYR A 7 -6.38 -7.38 -33.29
CA TYR A 7 -5.54 -6.64 -32.34
C TYR A 7 -6.25 -6.38 -31.00
N ALA A 8 -7.58 -6.28 -30.97
CA ALA A 8 -8.35 -6.10 -29.74
C ALA A 8 -8.35 -7.37 -28.84
N GLU A 9 -8.24 -8.57 -29.43
CA GLU A 9 -8.17 -9.85 -28.71
C GLU A 9 -6.79 -10.16 -28.08
N LEU A 10 -5.75 -9.38 -28.38
CA LEU A 10 -4.37 -9.61 -27.93
C LEU A 10 -3.86 -8.60 -26.90
N ALA A 11 -4.70 -7.66 -26.46
CA ALA A 11 -4.32 -6.75 -25.38
C ALA A 11 -4.25 -7.52 -24.05
N ALA A 12 -3.13 -7.37 -23.32
CA ALA A 12 -3.04 -7.87 -21.96
C ALA A 12 -4.23 -7.31 -21.14
N PRO A 13 -4.83 -8.09 -20.22
CA PRO A 13 -5.98 -7.63 -19.46
C PRO A 13 -5.64 -6.29 -18.78
N GLU A 14 -6.49 -5.30 -19.04
CA GLU A 14 -6.44 -3.98 -18.41
C GLU A 14 -7.78 -3.69 -17.74
N HIS A 15 -7.73 -2.86 -16.70
CA HIS A 15 -8.91 -2.33 -16.04
C HIS A 15 -8.76 -0.82 -15.90
N CYS A 16 -9.65 -0.08 -16.55
CA CYS A 16 -9.66 1.38 -16.57
C CYS A 16 -10.74 1.92 -15.64
N PHE A 17 -10.39 2.96 -14.87
CA PHE A 17 -11.28 3.59 -13.91
C PHE A 17 -11.71 4.97 -14.41
N SER A 18 -13.02 5.18 -14.52
CA SER A 18 -13.58 6.48 -14.95
C SER A 18 -13.34 7.61 -13.94
N GLU A 19 -13.15 7.25 -12.67
CA GLU A 19 -12.94 8.16 -11.54
C GLU A 19 -11.62 8.92 -11.65
N THR A 20 -10.61 8.30 -12.26
CA THR A 20 -9.26 8.88 -12.39
C THR A 20 -8.75 8.92 -13.82
N ASN A 21 -9.46 8.27 -14.77
CA ASN A 21 -9.06 8.08 -16.16
C ASN A 21 -7.72 7.34 -16.34
N PHE A 22 -7.31 6.56 -15.34
CA PHE A 22 -6.13 5.69 -15.42
C PHE A 22 -6.52 4.22 -15.51
N CYS A 23 -5.65 3.44 -16.17
CA CYS A 23 -5.80 2.01 -16.31
C CYS A 23 -4.69 1.27 -15.58
N VAL A 24 -5.01 0.09 -15.05
CA VAL A 24 -4.06 -0.84 -14.43
C VAL A 24 -4.00 -2.07 -15.32
N ARG A 25 -2.80 -2.58 -15.61
CA ARG A 25 -2.59 -3.69 -16.53
C ARG A 25 -1.54 -4.67 -16.01
N GLY A 26 -1.42 -5.82 -16.67
CA GLY A 26 -0.30 -6.75 -16.47
C GLY A 26 -0.08 -7.19 -15.01
N PRO A 27 1.18 -7.25 -14.54
CA PRO A 27 1.50 -7.64 -13.16
C PRO A 27 0.83 -6.77 -12.09
N PHE A 28 0.72 -5.46 -12.31
CA PHE A 28 0.05 -4.56 -11.36
C PHE A 28 -1.45 -4.83 -11.26
N LEU A 29 -2.13 -5.13 -12.37
CA LEU A 29 -3.56 -5.49 -12.31
C LEU A 29 -3.77 -6.78 -11.52
N ARG A 30 -2.94 -7.79 -11.79
CA ARG A 30 -2.98 -9.06 -11.05
C ARG A 30 -2.75 -8.85 -9.57
N TYR A 31 -1.71 -8.08 -9.21
CA TYR A 31 -1.41 -7.77 -7.81
C TYR A 31 -2.57 -7.03 -7.16
N TRP A 32 -3.05 -5.95 -7.77
CA TRP A 32 -4.16 -5.13 -7.26
C TRP A 32 -5.41 -5.98 -7.01
N GLN A 33 -5.79 -6.87 -7.95
CA GLN A 33 -6.95 -7.75 -7.82
C GLN A 33 -6.81 -8.79 -6.68
N THR A 34 -5.59 -9.28 -6.46
CA THR A 34 -5.33 -10.35 -5.48
C THR A 34 -4.96 -9.83 -4.09
N HIS A 35 -4.53 -8.58 -3.99
CA HIS A 35 -4.05 -7.94 -2.75
C HIS A 35 -4.89 -6.71 -2.40
N GLY A 36 -6.21 -6.92 -2.28
CA GLY A 36 -7.13 -5.98 -1.64
C GLY A 36 -7.87 -4.99 -2.53
N GLY A 37 -7.60 -4.97 -3.83
CA GLY A 37 -8.35 -4.19 -4.82
C GLY A 37 -8.53 -2.73 -4.42
N LEU A 38 -9.72 -2.19 -4.71
CA LEU A 38 -10.07 -0.79 -4.43
C LEU A 38 -10.04 -0.49 -2.94
N ALA A 39 -10.49 -1.42 -2.09
CA ALA A 39 -10.62 -1.20 -0.66
C ALA A 39 -9.28 -0.93 0.03
N ILE A 40 -8.21 -1.60 -0.41
CA ILE A 40 -6.88 -1.48 0.22
C ILE A 40 -5.95 -0.57 -0.58
N ASN A 41 -5.91 -0.71 -1.91
CA ASN A 41 -4.94 0.03 -2.73
C ASN A 41 -5.48 1.38 -3.21
N GLY A 42 -6.81 1.52 -3.31
CA GLY A 42 -7.47 2.69 -3.90
C GLY A 42 -7.39 2.73 -5.42
N TYR A 43 -7.86 3.84 -6.00
CA TYR A 43 -7.81 4.06 -7.44
C TYR A 43 -6.37 4.33 -7.93
N PRO A 44 -6.01 3.95 -9.17
CA PRO A 44 -4.78 4.42 -9.78
C PRO A 44 -4.84 5.94 -9.96
N ILE A 45 -3.74 6.62 -9.67
CA ILE A 45 -3.58 8.07 -9.81
C ILE A 45 -2.46 8.44 -10.79
N SER A 46 -1.88 7.45 -11.46
CA SER A 46 -0.92 7.62 -12.54
C SER A 46 -1.06 6.49 -13.57
N ASN A 47 -0.49 6.69 -14.75
CA ASN A 47 -0.06 5.58 -15.61
C ASN A 47 1.18 4.90 -15.01
N GLU A 48 1.60 3.77 -15.59
CA GLU A 48 2.91 3.19 -15.32
C GLU A 48 4.02 4.10 -15.86
N PHE A 49 5.11 4.27 -15.10
CA PHE A 49 6.30 4.99 -15.55
C PHE A 49 7.56 4.46 -14.85
N THR A 50 8.73 4.79 -15.38
CA THR A 50 10.01 4.43 -14.76
C THR A 50 10.40 5.45 -13.70
N GLN A 51 10.73 4.98 -12.50
CA GLN A 51 11.21 5.81 -11.39
C GLN A 51 12.48 5.20 -10.77
N VAL A 52 13.48 6.04 -10.45
CA VAL A 52 14.62 5.62 -9.62
C VAL A 52 14.17 5.61 -8.15
N LEU A 53 14.32 4.47 -7.48
CA LEU A 53 13.83 4.25 -6.11
C LEU A 53 14.94 4.44 -5.06
N GLU A 54 14.61 4.14 -3.80
CA GLU A 54 15.46 4.38 -2.63
C GLU A 54 16.81 3.64 -2.69
N ASP A 55 16.88 2.54 -3.42
CA ASP A 55 18.09 1.74 -3.62
C ASP A 55 18.97 2.23 -4.80
N GLY A 56 18.54 3.29 -5.49
CA GLY A 56 19.22 3.86 -6.65
C GLY A 56 18.95 3.14 -7.98
N ASN A 57 18.13 2.09 -8.00
CA ASN A 57 17.77 1.37 -9.23
C ASN A 57 16.48 1.92 -9.85
N ALA A 58 16.36 1.76 -11.17
CA ALA A 58 15.18 2.16 -11.93
C ALA A 58 14.15 1.03 -12.00
N TYR A 59 12.92 1.32 -11.62
CA TYR A 59 11.81 0.36 -11.62
C TYR A 59 10.63 0.91 -12.41
N THR A 60 9.84 0.02 -13.02
CA THR A 60 8.48 0.39 -13.47
C THR A 60 7.60 0.48 -12.24
N VAL A 61 6.90 1.60 -12.09
CA VAL A 61 6.01 1.85 -10.96
C VAL A 61 4.65 2.36 -11.42
N GLN A 62 3.64 2.15 -10.60
CA GLN A 62 2.35 2.84 -10.73
C GLN A 62 1.89 3.32 -9.35
N TYR A 63 1.40 4.55 -9.30
CA TYR A 63 0.87 5.14 -8.09
C TYR A 63 -0.64 4.94 -8.00
N PHE A 64 -1.08 4.58 -6.80
CA PHE A 64 -2.47 4.45 -6.39
C PHE A 64 -2.71 5.40 -5.22
N GLU A 65 -3.97 5.65 -4.87
CA GLU A 65 -4.32 6.55 -3.77
C GLU A 65 -3.63 6.18 -2.45
N ARG A 66 -3.41 4.89 -2.18
CA ARG A 66 -2.87 4.41 -0.89
C ARG A 66 -1.47 3.81 -0.98
N VAL A 67 -1.02 3.41 -2.17
CA VAL A 67 0.23 2.66 -2.36
C VAL A 67 0.94 3.03 -3.65
N ARG A 68 2.25 2.78 -3.73
CA ARG A 68 2.99 2.64 -5.00
C ARG A 68 3.26 1.17 -5.22
N MET A 69 2.87 0.63 -6.38
CA MET A 69 3.28 -0.70 -6.80
C MET A 69 4.55 -0.58 -7.63
N GLU A 70 5.49 -1.49 -7.41
CA GLU A 70 6.83 -1.50 -7.99
C GLU A 70 7.05 -2.86 -8.63
N TYR A 71 7.45 -2.89 -9.90
CA TYR A 71 7.73 -4.13 -10.60
C TYR A 71 9.21 -4.47 -10.51
N HIS A 72 9.52 -5.60 -9.87
CA HIS A 72 10.85 -6.13 -9.57
C HIS A 72 11.10 -7.39 -10.43
N PRO A 73 11.57 -7.25 -11.69
CA PRO A 73 11.63 -8.36 -12.66
C PRO A 73 12.63 -9.46 -12.31
N THR A 74 13.54 -9.21 -11.37
CA THR A 74 14.50 -10.22 -10.88
C THR A 74 13.90 -11.16 -9.85
N ASN A 75 12.74 -10.81 -9.28
CA ASN A 75 12.03 -11.66 -8.32
C ASN A 75 11.08 -12.59 -9.08
N ALA A 76 10.89 -13.80 -8.54
CA ALA A 76 9.88 -14.70 -9.07
C ALA A 76 8.48 -14.31 -8.55
N PRO A 77 7.42 -14.47 -9.36
CA PRO A 77 6.06 -14.34 -8.87
C PRO A 77 5.78 -15.26 -7.66
N PRO A 78 4.98 -14.81 -6.68
CA PRO A 78 4.22 -13.55 -6.65
C PRO A 78 4.99 -12.33 -6.08
N PHE A 79 6.31 -12.41 -5.91
CA PHE A 79 7.13 -11.37 -5.28
C PHE A 79 7.75 -10.37 -6.27
N ASP A 80 7.32 -10.44 -7.53
CA ASP A 80 7.70 -9.56 -8.63
C ASP A 80 6.97 -8.21 -8.61
N VAL A 81 5.92 -8.06 -7.81
CA VAL A 81 5.32 -6.77 -7.47
C VAL A 81 5.44 -6.54 -5.98
N LEU A 82 6.07 -5.43 -5.60
CA LEU A 82 6.22 -5.00 -4.21
C LEU A 82 5.54 -3.64 -4.01
N LEU A 83 5.17 -3.35 -2.76
CA LEU A 83 4.71 -2.02 -2.39
C LEU A 83 5.85 -1.14 -1.90
N GLY A 84 5.82 0.11 -2.34
CA GLY A 84 6.79 1.12 -1.94
C GLY A 84 6.70 1.49 -0.47
N GLN A 85 7.82 1.99 0.05
CA GLN A 85 8.04 2.25 1.47
C GLN A 85 7.42 3.58 1.92
N PHE A 86 6.13 3.77 1.63
CA PHE A 86 5.42 5.02 1.91
C PHE A 86 5.48 5.40 3.39
N GLY A 87 5.33 4.44 4.30
CA GLY A 87 5.39 4.74 5.72
C GLY A 87 6.75 5.27 6.16
N ARG A 88 7.87 4.71 5.65
CA ARG A 88 9.22 5.26 5.90
C ARG A 88 9.43 6.67 5.35
N ARG A 89 8.74 7.05 4.27
CA ARG A 89 8.78 8.41 3.73
C ARG A 89 7.98 9.41 4.57
N LEU A 90 6.96 8.94 5.28
CA LEU A 90 6.05 9.77 6.05
C LEU A 90 6.45 9.90 7.52
N HIS A 91 7.04 8.84 8.08
CA HIS A 91 7.40 8.76 9.48
C HIS A 91 8.72 7.99 9.64
N PRO A 92 9.77 8.60 10.23
CA PRO A 92 10.98 7.86 10.61
C PRO A 92 10.63 6.79 11.66
N ALA A 93 11.42 5.72 11.76
CA ALA A 93 11.19 4.72 12.81
C ALA A 93 11.33 5.36 14.20
N ASP A 94 10.36 5.09 15.08
CA ASP A 94 10.41 5.50 16.47
C ASP A 94 11.48 4.71 17.25
N PRO A 95 11.90 5.20 18.43
CA PRO A 95 12.66 4.38 19.36
C PRO A 95 11.91 3.08 19.71
N PRO A 96 12.60 1.95 19.88
CA PRO A 96 11.97 0.68 20.28
C PRO A 96 11.11 0.81 21.53
N ALA A 97 9.97 0.13 21.53
CA ALA A 97 9.07 0.03 22.67
C ALA A 97 9.25 -1.32 23.40
N PRO A 98 8.96 -1.40 24.71
CA PRO A 98 8.92 -2.68 25.41
C PRO A 98 7.89 -3.63 24.80
N GLN A 99 8.18 -4.93 24.84
CA GLN A 99 7.24 -5.96 24.43
C GLN A 99 5.97 -5.91 25.28
N MET A 100 4.81 -5.98 24.63
CA MET A 100 3.50 -5.91 25.27
C MET A 100 2.79 -7.26 25.31
N ALA A 101 2.18 -7.59 26.45
CA ALA A 101 1.32 -8.76 26.56
C ALA A 101 0.07 -8.61 25.68
N GLY A 102 -0.30 -9.67 24.95
CA GLY A 102 -1.45 -9.66 24.04
C GLY A 102 -1.21 -8.95 22.70
N ALA A 103 0.03 -8.58 22.40
CA ALA A 103 0.46 -8.05 21.11
C ALA A 103 1.42 -9.02 20.39
N THR A 104 1.60 -8.82 19.09
CA THR A 104 2.72 -9.39 18.34
C THR A 104 3.86 -8.40 18.38
N TYR A 105 4.99 -8.78 18.97
CA TYR A 105 6.20 -7.98 19.01
C TYR A 105 7.16 -8.38 17.89
N PHE A 106 7.68 -7.38 17.19
CA PHE A 106 8.60 -7.53 16.07
C PHE A 106 10.00 -7.09 16.50
N PRO A 107 10.91 -8.02 16.84
CA PRO A 107 12.25 -7.66 17.31
C PRO A 107 13.09 -6.95 16.25
N GLU A 108 12.75 -7.08 14.97
CA GLU A 108 13.44 -6.45 13.84
C GLU A 108 13.37 -4.92 13.89
N THR A 109 12.25 -4.38 14.38
CA THR A 109 12.05 -2.92 14.53
C THR A 109 11.82 -2.48 15.97
N GLY A 110 11.56 -3.44 16.88
CA GLY A 110 11.33 -3.15 18.29
C GLY A 110 9.94 -2.60 18.59
N HIS A 111 8.93 -3.00 17.82
CA HIS A 111 7.57 -2.49 17.97
C HIS A 111 6.51 -3.59 18.04
N ASN A 112 5.35 -3.23 18.58
CA ASN A 112 4.23 -4.13 18.80
C ASN A 112 3.09 -3.82 17.82
N VAL A 113 2.32 -4.84 17.46
CA VAL A 113 1.04 -4.68 16.77
C VAL A 113 -0.02 -5.44 17.54
N ARG A 114 -1.17 -4.81 17.81
CA ARG A 114 -2.23 -5.39 18.65
C ARG A 114 -3.63 -5.03 18.13
N GLY A 115 -4.65 -5.53 18.83
CA GLY A 115 -6.02 -5.05 18.63
C GLY A 115 -6.56 -5.20 17.21
N SER A 116 -7.27 -4.16 16.74
CA SER A 116 -7.83 -4.09 15.38
C SER A 116 -6.73 -4.06 14.32
N PHE A 117 -5.63 -3.36 14.57
CA PHE A 117 -4.51 -3.28 13.63
C PHE A 117 -3.82 -4.62 13.41
N LEU A 118 -3.63 -5.42 14.46
CA LEU A 118 -3.07 -6.78 14.29
C LEU A 118 -3.99 -7.67 13.46
N ARG A 119 -5.30 -7.63 13.74
CA ARG A 119 -6.29 -8.41 12.97
C ARG A 119 -6.32 -7.97 11.51
N TYR A 120 -6.26 -6.67 11.25
CA TYR A 120 -6.21 -6.13 9.89
C TYR A 120 -4.92 -6.51 9.18
N TRP A 121 -3.76 -6.35 9.83
CA TRP A 121 -2.45 -6.73 9.30
C TRP A 121 -2.44 -8.20 8.90
N GLN A 122 -2.87 -9.11 9.78
CA GLN A 122 -2.90 -10.56 9.53
C GLN A 122 -3.83 -10.94 8.38
N ARG A 123 -4.99 -10.28 8.25
CA ARG A 123 -6.00 -10.60 7.22
C ARG A 123 -5.62 -10.10 5.83
N ASN A 124 -4.83 -9.03 5.75
CA ASN A 124 -4.61 -8.28 4.51
C ASN A 124 -3.18 -8.42 3.95
N GLY A 125 -2.49 -9.54 4.26
CA GLY A 125 -1.19 -9.89 3.66
C GLY A 125 0.03 -9.70 4.57
N GLY A 126 -0.17 -9.13 5.76
CA GLY A 126 0.84 -9.03 6.80
C GLY A 126 2.15 -8.40 6.32
N LEU A 127 3.26 -9.10 6.60
CA LEU A 127 4.61 -8.58 6.36
C LEU A 127 4.85 -8.25 4.88
N ALA A 128 4.34 -9.07 3.97
CA ALA A 128 4.54 -8.87 2.54
C ALA A 128 3.86 -7.58 2.03
N GLN A 129 2.69 -7.25 2.59
CA GLN A 129 1.91 -6.09 2.19
C GLN A 129 2.37 -4.82 2.92
N PHE A 130 2.52 -4.87 4.24
CA PHE A 130 2.66 -3.67 5.07
C PHE A 130 4.09 -3.47 5.60
N GLY A 131 4.88 -4.53 5.65
CA GLY A 131 6.16 -4.53 6.33
C GLY A 131 6.04 -4.55 7.85
N TYR A 132 7.18 -4.27 8.48
CA TYR A 132 7.28 -4.17 9.94
C TYR A 132 6.66 -2.87 10.48
N PRO A 133 6.13 -2.87 11.72
CA PRO A 133 5.74 -1.63 12.40
C PRO A 133 6.95 -0.71 12.60
N LEU A 134 6.72 0.60 12.48
CA LEU A 134 7.67 1.69 12.70
C LEU A 134 7.36 2.53 13.94
N SER A 135 6.17 2.35 14.50
CA SER A 135 5.67 3.06 15.67
C SER A 135 4.78 2.14 16.50
N GLU A 136 4.43 2.58 17.71
CA GLU A 136 3.25 2.07 18.42
C GLU A 136 1.96 2.73 17.90
N GLU A 137 0.80 2.34 18.42
CA GLU A 137 -0.46 3.06 18.20
C GLU A 137 -0.44 4.42 18.92
N PHE A 138 -0.76 5.52 18.22
CA PHE A 138 -0.91 6.86 18.80
C PHE A 138 -1.99 7.68 18.11
N THR A 139 -2.42 8.80 18.72
CA THR A 139 -3.39 9.71 18.11
C THR A 139 -2.70 10.75 17.25
N GLU A 140 -3.12 10.88 15.99
CA GLU A 140 -2.63 11.90 15.04
C GLU A 140 -3.82 12.65 14.44
N THR A 141 -3.70 13.97 14.26
CA THR A 141 -4.66 14.76 13.47
C THR A 141 -4.32 14.61 11.99
N LEU A 142 -5.24 14.07 11.20
CA LEU A 142 -5.03 13.75 9.80
C LEU A 142 -5.43 14.89 8.85
N GLU A 143 -5.34 14.63 7.55
CA GLU A 143 -5.55 15.61 6.48
C GLU A 143 -6.95 16.25 6.47
N ASP A 144 -7.96 15.57 7.01
CA ASP A 144 -9.32 16.08 7.18
C ASP A 144 -9.50 16.95 8.45
N GLY A 145 -8.42 17.14 9.23
CA GLY A 145 -8.41 17.88 10.48
C GLY A 145 -8.99 17.12 11.68
N GLN A 146 -9.32 15.84 11.54
CA GLN A 146 -9.86 15.01 12.62
C GLN A 146 -8.76 14.15 13.28
N PRO A 147 -8.88 13.86 14.59
CA PRO A 147 -7.96 12.96 15.28
C PRO A 147 -8.33 11.50 15.03
N TYR A 148 -7.34 10.70 14.66
CA TYR A 148 -7.48 9.25 14.51
C TYR A 148 -6.41 8.51 15.29
N VAL A 149 -6.71 7.29 15.71
CA VAL A 149 -5.66 6.36 16.18
C VAL A 149 -4.97 5.82 14.94
N VAL A 150 -3.64 5.93 14.90
CA VAL A 150 -2.82 5.51 13.79
C VAL A 150 -1.65 4.65 14.25
N GLN A 151 -1.10 3.87 13.32
CA GLN A 151 0.18 3.19 13.47
C GLN A 151 0.90 3.17 12.13
N TYR A 152 2.18 3.50 12.14
CA TYR A 152 3.01 3.46 10.95
C TYR A 152 3.69 2.10 10.80
N PHE A 153 3.74 1.63 9.56
CA PHE A 153 4.44 0.44 9.09
C PHE A 153 5.38 0.85 7.96
N GLU A 154 6.33 0.00 7.57
CA GLU A 154 7.29 0.35 6.50
C GLU A 154 6.61 0.86 5.21
N ARG A 155 5.46 0.28 4.85
CA ARG A 155 4.77 0.52 3.58
C ARG A 155 3.42 1.23 3.72
N ALA A 156 2.92 1.47 4.93
CA ALA A 156 1.59 2.06 5.14
C ALA A 156 1.45 2.79 6.48
N ARG A 157 0.47 3.71 6.56
CA ARG A 157 -0.14 4.15 7.83
C ARG A 157 -1.48 3.45 7.95
N PHE A 158 -1.73 2.79 9.08
CA PHE A 158 -3.08 2.32 9.43
C PHE A 158 -3.81 3.42 10.19
N GLU A 159 -5.08 3.58 9.88
CA GLU A 159 -5.97 4.58 10.45
C GLU A 159 -7.21 3.88 10.99
N HIS A 160 -7.54 4.11 12.25
CA HIS A 160 -8.74 3.53 12.86
C HIS A 160 -9.92 4.50 12.71
N HIS A 161 -10.93 4.07 11.95
CA HIS A 161 -12.15 4.80 11.60
C HIS A 161 -13.37 4.19 12.32
N PRO A 162 -13.65 4.58 13.58
CA PRO A 162 -14.72 3.98 14.39
C PRO A 162 -16.13 4.25 13.83
N GLU A 163 -16.28 5.21 12.92
CA GLU A 163 -17.50 5.51 12.18
C GLU A 163 -17.87 4.39 11.19
N ASN A 164 -16.91 3.56 10.78
CA ASN A 164 -17.15 2.43 9.90
C ASN A 164 -17.36 1.15 10.71
N PRO A 165 -18.30 0.27 10.31
CA PRO A 165 -18.45 -1.03 10.94
C PRO A 165 -17.26 -1.93 10.59
N ALA A 166 -16.78 -2.69 11.58
CA ALA A 166 -15.81 -3.75 11.33
C ALA A 166 -16.30 -4.72 10.24
N PRO A 167 -15.44 -5.19 9.32
CA PRO A 167 -13.97 -5.06 9.33
C PRO A 167 -13.42 -3.84 8.56
N PHE A 168 -14.24 -2.82 8.27
CA PHE A 168 -13.86 -1.63 7.49
C PHE A 168 -13.45 -0.44 8.38
N ASP A 169 -13.28 -0.69 9.67
CA ASP A 169 -12.86 0.24 10.73
C ASP A 169 -11.35 0.50 10.75
N VAL A 170 -10.58 -0.16 9.89
CA VAL A 170 -9.15 0.13 9.66
C VAL A 170 -8.93 0.39 8.18
N LEU A 171 -8.38 1.56 7.85
CA LEU A 171 -8.06 1.98 6.48
C LEU A 171 -6.56 2.27 6.34
N LEU A 172 -6.07 2.28 5.10
CA LEU A 172 -4.75 2.83 4.81
C LEU A 172 -4.87 4.31 4.42
N GLY A 173 -3.92 5.10 4.88
CA GLY A 173 -3.85 6.52 4.56
C GLY A 173 -3.69 6.84 3.07
N LEU A 174 -4.30 7.95 2.66
CA LEU A 174 -4.42 8.41 1.27
C LEU A 174 -3.24 9.26 0.81
N PHE A 175 -2.03 8.68 0.75
CA PHE A 175 -0.81 9.45 0.49
C PHE A 175 -0.28 9.41 -0.93
N GLY A 176 -0.88 8.62 -1.81
CA GLY A 176 -0.37 8.43 -3.17
C GLY A 176 -0.09 9.74 -3.89
N ARG A 177 -1.05 10.68 -3.84
CA ARG A 177 -0.92 11.99 -4.49
C ARG A 177 0.16 12.86 -3.84
N ARG A 178 0.26 12.84 -2.51
CA ARG A 178 1.28 13.58 -1.76
C ARG A 178 2.69 13.10 -2.10
N ILE A 179 2.88 11.78 -2.18
CA ILE A 179 4.19 11.18 -2.46
C ILE A 179 4.55 11.31 -3.94
N LEU A 180 3.57 11.25 -4.84
CA LEU A 180 3.79 11.49 -6.28
C LEU A 180 4.20 12.95 -6.57
N GLY A 181 3.57 13.92 -5.91
CA GLY A 181 3.83 15.35 -6.13
C GLY A 181 5.02 15.93 -5.36
N GLY A 182 5.58 15.19 -4.40
CA GLY A 182 6.71 15.64 -3.57
C GLY A 182 8.08 15.11 -4.00
N GLY A 183 8.19 14.59 -5.23
CA GLY A 183 9.43 14.10 -5.84
C GLY A 183 10.11 15.11 -6.75
#